data_AF-A0A536U921-F1
#
_entry.id   AF-A0A536U921-F1
#
_cell.length_a   1.000
_cell.length_b   1.000
_cell.length_c   1.000
_cell.angle_alpha   90.00
_cell.angle_beta   90.00
_cell.angle_gamma   90.00
#
_symmetry.space_group_name_H-M   'P 1'
#
loop_
_entity.id
_entity.type
_entity.pdbx_description
1 polymer ?
#
loop_
_entity_poly.entity_id
_entity_poly.type
_entity_poly.pdbx_seq_one_letter_code
_entity_poly.pdbx_strand_id
1 'polypeptide(L)'
;IRDAAAFATAVEGAASLARKGWLATFGIVPTHPETGYGYIRFAEALDVANTFRVDRFIEKPPLADANNYVATGRHVWNSGMFCFTPSAILEAFAQHSPAVLDPVRRVWQDLRSQANSSMMEIDPALFAAVPDISIDYAVMEKAGNVAVVRGAFDWSDVGSWQAVSALCEPDAEGNRGQGARVAISTRDTFVHAEDRVVATVGVENLVIVDTPDAVLVAHRDHLQRVREVVSELKARGHDAYKLHRTVARPWGAFTVLQEGPGFKIKRIEVKAGGALSLQMHAHRSEHWVVVSGEARVTNGERVYSVQVNESTFIPLKTRHRLENAGADPLVMIEVQCGDYVGEDDIVRFDDQYGRVKA
;
A
#
# COMPACT_ATOMS: atom_id res chain seq x y z
N ILE A 1 1.08 0.46 18.30
CA ILE A 1 1.68 1.23 19.41
C ILE A 1 0.55 1.93 20.14
N ARG A 2 0.35 1.64 21.43
CA ARG A 2 -0.64 2.27 22.32
C ARG A 2 0.05 3.15 23.37
N ASP A 3 1.24 2.76 23.83
CA ASP A 3 2.08 3.56 24.72
C ASP A 3 2.86 4.62 23.92
N ALA A 4 2.19 5.74 23.65
CA ALA A 4 2.76 6.85 22.91
C ALA A 4 3.92 7.54 23.66
N ALA A 5 3.93 7.53 24.99
CA ALA A 5 4.94 8.22 25.79
C ALA A 5 6.28 7.47 25.77
N ALA A 6 6.25 6.14 25.95
CA ALA A 6 7.43 5.31 25.81
C ALA A 6 7.99 5.34 24.38
N PHE A 7 7.11 5.37 23.38
CA PHE A 7 7.52 5.53 21.98
C PHE A 7 8.19 6.87 21.72
N ALA A 8 7.61 7.98 22.19
CA ALA A 8 8.20 9.32 22.04
C ALA A 8 9.60 9.39 22.66
N THR A 9 9.79 8.82 23.85
CA THR A 9 11.10 8.73 24.52
C THR A 9 12.13 7.97 23.67
N ALA A 10 11.72 6.85 23.06
CA ALA A 10 12.59 6.09 22.16
C ALA A 10 12.95 6.89 20.89
N VAL A 11 11.99 7.64 20.33
CA VAL A 11 12.21 8.52 19.17
C VAL A 11 13.19 9.63 19.49
N GLU A 12 13.11 10.24 20.67
CA GLU A 12 14.07 11.26 21.12
C GLU A 12 15.50 10.69 21.20
N GLY A 13 15.64 9.48 21.74
CA GLY A 13 16.93 8.77 21.78
C GLY A 13 17.47 8.50 20.37
N ALA A 14 16.63 7.99 19.48
CA ALA A 14 16.98 7.73 18.08
C ALA A 14 17.39 9.02 17.34
N ALA A 15 16.63 10.11 17.53
CA ALA A 15 16.92 11.40 16.93
C ALA A 15 18.23 12.02 17.43
N SER A 16 18.56 11.82 18.71
CA SER A 16 19.84 12.22 19.29
C SER A 16 21.02 11.52 18.61
N LEU A 17 20.90 10.21 18.37
CA LEU A 17 21.90 9.42 17.64
C LEU A 17 21.97 9.81 16.16
N ALA A 18 20.82 9.99 15.51
CA ALA A 18 20.74 10.41 14.10
C ALA A 18 21.47 11.73 13.84
N ARG A 19 21.34 12.71 14.75
CA ARG A 19 22.08 13.98 14.68
C ARG A 19 23.60 13.82 14.79
N LYS A 20 24.07 12.71 15.38
CA LYS A 20 25.50 12.35 15.44
C LYS A 20 25.95 11.47 14.27
N GLY A 21 25.09 11.29 13.26
CA GLY A 21 25.39 10.52 12.05
C GLY A 21 25.14 9.02 12.17
N TRP A 22 24.48 8.53 13.23
CA TRP A 22 24.06 7.13 13.31
C TRP A 22 22.84 6.86 12.45
N LEU A 23 22.76 5.65 11.89
CA LEU A 23 21.53 5.09 11.32
C LEU A 23 20.82 4.31 12.42
N ALA A 24 19.86 4.94 13.09
CA ALA A 24 19.15 4.32 14.21
C ALA A 24 17.98 3.46 13.72
N THR A 25 17.78 2.30 14.34
CA THR A 25 16.59 1.45 14.21
C THR A 25 15.99 1.19 15.58
N PHE A 26 14.78 0.63 15.63
CA PHE A 26 14.06 0.36 16.86
C PHE A 26 13.91 -1.15 17.07
N GLY A 27 14.30 -1.58 18.26
CA GLY A 27 14.28 -2.97 18.67
C GLY A 27 13.20 -3.23 19.71
N ILE A 28 12.30 -4.17 19.45
CA ILE A 28 11.26 -4.56 20.41
C ILE A 28 11.76 -5.74 21.25
N VAL A 29 11.53 -5.69 22.57
CA VAL A 29 11.92 -6.79 23.46
C VAL A 29 11.08 -8.04 23.10
N PRO A 30 11.72 -9.16 22.72
CA PRO A 30 11.00 -10.37 22.37
C PRO A 30 10.26 -10.94 23.58
N THR A 31 8.97 -11.22 23.43
CA THR A 31 8.16 -11.85 24.48
C THR A 31 7.98 -13.36 24.29
N HIS A 32 8.28 -13.85 23.09
CA HIS A 32 8.19 -15.25 22.70
C HIS A 32 9.14 -15.51 21.50
N PRO A 33 9.46 -16.78 21.18
CA PRO A 33 10.35 -17.11 20.06
C PRO A 33 9.61 -17.01 18.72
N GLU A 34 9.43 -15.80 18.20
CA GLU A 34 8.83 -15.58 16.88
C GLU A 34 9.83 -15.92 15.77
N THR A 35 9.40 -16.68 14.76
CA THR A 35 10.25 -17.07 13.61
C THR A 35 9.93 -16.26 12.35
N GLY A 36 8.82 -15.53 12.35
CA GLY A 36 8.38 -14.63 11.29
C GLY A 36 9.03 -13.24 11.31
N TYR A 37 9.73 -12.87 12.39
CA TYR A 37 10.37 -11.56 12.54
C TYR A 37 11.87 -11.60 12.30
N GLY A 38 12.42 -10.47 11.84
CA GLY A 38 13.84 -10.20 11.92
C GLY A 38 14.27 -9.93 13.37
N TYR A 39 15.49 -10.32 13.72
CA TYR A 39 16.13 -10.03 15.00
C TYR A 39 17.36 -9.16 14.79
N ILE A 40 17.66 -8.34 15.79
CA ILE A 40 18.85 -7.51 15.86
C ILE A 40 19.63 -7.96 17.08
N ARG A 41 20.84 -8.47 16.86
CA ARG A 41 21.82 -8.65 17.92
C ARG A 41 22.52 -7.33 18.16
N PHE A 42 22.54 -6.89 19.41
CA PHE A 42 23.22 -5.67 19.80
C PHE A 42 24.50 -5.95 20.60
N ALA A 43 25.44 -5.02 20.53
CA ALA A 43 26.76 -5.10 21.16
C ALA A 43 26.87 -4.08 22.31
N GLU A 44 27.87 -3.21 22.27
CA GLU A 44 28.12 -2.21 23.29
C GLU A 44 27.03 -1.14 23.37
N ALA A 45 26.78 -0.63 24.57
CA ALA A 45 25.90 0.51 24.78
C ALA A 45 26.53 1.78 24.20
N LEU A 46 25.68 2.67 23.66
CA LEU A 46 26.09 3.99 23.18
C LEU A 46 25.83 5.05 24.25
N ASP A 47 26.16 6.31 23.94
CA ASP A 47 26.08 7.44 24.86
C ASP A 47 24.65 7.97 25.12
N VAL A 48 23.63 7.29 24.58
CA VAL A 48 22.22 7.57 24.80
C VAL A 48 21.58 6.36 25.52
N ALA A 49 20.76 6.62 26.54
CA ALA A 49 20.14 5.57 27.33
C ALA A 49 19.33 4.58 26.49
N ASN A 50 19.41 3.28 26.82
CA ASN A 50 18.76 2.19 26.09
C ASN A 50 19.13 2.09 24.60
N THR A 51 20.30 2.59 24.21
CA THR A 51 20.79 2.48 22.85
C THR A 51 22.08 1.68 22.78
N PHE A 52 22.22 0.91 21.71
CA PHE A 52 23.33 -0.02 21.54
C PHE A 52 23.79 -0.02 20.08
N ARG A 53 25.06 -0.32 19.86
CA ARG A 53 25.56 -0.60 18.51
C ARG A 53 24.92 -1.89 18.01
N VAL A 54 24.53 -1.92 16.74
CA VAL A 54 24.12 -3.17 16.09
C VAL A 54 25.34 -4.02 15.77
N ASP A 55 25.31 -5.27 16.22
CA ASP A 55 26.31 -6.30 15.88
C ASP A 55 25.93 -6.96 14.54
N ARG A 56 24.69 -7.45 14.44
CA ARG A 56 24.19 -8.15 13.26
C ARG A 56 22.66 -8.16 13.20
N PHE A 57 22.13 -8.07 11.99
CA PHE A 57 20.73 -8.39 11.66
C PHE A 57 20.58 -9.89 11.32
N ILE A 58 19.47 -10.48 11.72
CA ILE A 58 19.18 -11.90 11.58
C ILE A 58 17.75 -12.03 11.05
N GLU A 59 17.59 -12.40 9.79
CA GLU A 59 16.26 -12.54 9.20
C GLU A 59 15.66 -13.92 9.50
N LYS A 60 14.49 -13.95 10.15
CA LYS A 60 13.62 -15.13 10.33
C LYS A 60 14.37 -16.38 10.81
N PRO A 61 14.93 -16.35 12.04
CA PRO A 61 15.73 -17.45 12.56
C PRO A 61 14.87 -18.72 12.78
N PRO A 62 15.49 -19.91 12.74
CA PRO A 62 14.84 -21.14 13.17
C PRO A 62 14.37 -21.06 14.63
N LEU A 63 13.34 -21.82 14.99
CA LEU A 63 12.74 -21.80 16.33
C LEU A 63 13.77 -22.04 17.46
N ALA A 64 14.74 -22.92 17.25
CA ALA A 64 15.80 -23.19 18.23
C ALA A 64 16.64 -21.94 18.54
N ASP A 65 16.99 -21.17 17.51
CA ASP A 65 17.75 -19.94 17.64
C ASP A 65 16.90 -18.83 18.27
N ALA A 66 15.65 -18.68 17.84
CA ALA A 66 14.71 -17.73 18.43
C ALA A 66 14.52 -17.96 19.94
N ASN A 67 14.42 -19.22 20.38
CA ASN A 67 14.38 -19.56 21.80
C ASN A 67 15.63 -19.07 22.55
N ASN A 68 16.81 -19.30 21.98
CA ASN A 68 18.07 -18.84 22.56
C ASN A 68 18.14 -17.29 22.60
N TYR A 69 17.63 -16.61 21.58
CA TYR A 69 17.63 -15.15 21.50
C TYR A 69 16.77 -14.52 22.60
N VAL A 70 15.59 -15.08 22.84
CA VAL A 70 14.71 -14.68 23.95
C VAL A 70 15.39 -14.94 25.29
N ALA A 71 15.97 -16.14 25.48
CA ALA A 71 16.59 -16.54 26.74
C ALA A 71 17.82 -15.68 27.11
N THR A 72 18.64 -15.30 26.12
CA THR A 72 19.87 -14.52 26.37
C THR A 72 19.62 -13.03 26.58
N GLY A 73 18.47 -12.50 26.12
CA GLY A 73 18.14 -11.08 26.20
C GLY A 73 19.09 -10.16 25.42
N ARG A 74 19.96 -10.70 24.56
CA ARG A 74 20.93 -9.96 23.73
C ARG A 74 20.40 -9.63 22.32
N HIS A 75 19.12 -9.89 22.09
CA HIS A 75 18.47 -9.67 20.82
C HIS A 75 17.16 -8.94 21.03
N VAL A 76 16.76 -8.18 20.02
CA VAL A 76 15.48 -7.50 19.90
C VAL A 76 14.86 -7.82 18.56
N TRP A 77 13.53 -7.82 18.46
CA TRP A 77 12.88 -7.89 17.15
C TRP A 77 13.14 -6.59 16.37
N ASN A 78 13.46 -6.72 15.09
CA ASN A 78 13.53 -5.60 14.16
C ASN A 78 12.11 -5.08 13.93
N SER A 79 11.83 -3.84 14.31
CA SER A 79 10.50 -3.26 14.16
C SER A 79 10.21 -2.70 12.77
N GLY A 80 11.21 -2.67 11.87
CA GLY A 80 11.13 -2.02 10.56
C GLY A 80 11.08 -0.49 10.60
N MET A 81 11.31 0.13 11.77
CA MET A 81 11.36 1.58 11.93
C MET A 81 12.81 2.06 11.90
N PHE A 82 13.03 3.23 11.30
CA PHE A 82 14.36 3.83 11.17
C PHE A 82 14.33 5.32 11.50
N CYS A 83 15.46 5.85 11.97
CA CYS A 83 15.67 7.27 12.23
C CYS A 83 17.10 7.65 11.84
N PHE A 84 17.21 8.57 10.89
CA PHE A 84 18.47 9.07 10.35
C PHE A 84 18.26 10.46 9.74
N THR A 85 19.34 11.21 9.52
CA THR A 85 19.26 12.44 8.73
C THR A 85 19.23 12.10 7.22
N PRO A 86 18.62 12.97 6.38
CA PRO A 86 18.65 12.77 4.93
C PRO A 86 20.07 12.66 4.36
N SER A 87 21.03 13.43 4.90
CA SER A 87 22.42 13.35 4.45
C SER A 87 23.05 12.00 4.78
N ALA A 88 22.91 11.52 6.03
CA ALA A 88 23.52 10.27 6.48
C ALA A 88 23.03 9.06 5.66
N ILE A 89 21.73 8.99 5.37
CA ILE A 89 21.18 7.88 4.59
C ILE A 89 21.62 7.94 3.12
N LEU A 90 21.69 9.13 2.51
CA LEU A 90 22.17 9.30 1.13
C LEU A 90 23.66 8.96 1.01
N GLU A 91 24.47 9.31 2.00
CA GLU A 91 25.88 8.91 2.08
C GLU A 91 26.04 7.40 2.21
N ALA A 92 25.25 6.77 3.09
CA ALA A 92 25.26 5.33 3.27
C ALA A 92 24.83 4.58 2.00
N PHE A 93 23.80 5.05 1.29
CA PHE A 93 23.42 4.50 -0.01
C PHE A 93 24.52 4.69 -1.06
N ALA A 94 25.18 5.85 -1.10
CA ALA A 94 26.29 6.08 -2.03
C ALA A 94 27.45 5.11 -1.77
N GLN A 95 27.72 4.79 -0.51
CA GLN A 95 28.79 3.89 -0.11
C GLN A 95 28.45 2.41 -0.32
N HIS A 96 27.23 1.98 0.02
CA HIS A 96 26.88 0.56 0.16
C HIS A 96 25.94 0.02 -0.91
N SER A 97 25.23 0.90 -1.61
CA SER A 97 24.30 0.54 -2.68
C SER A 97 24.14 1.66 -3.75
N PRO A 98 25.23 2.05 -4.44
CA PRO A 98 25.16 3.03 -5.53
C PRO A 98 24.22 2.56 -6.66
N ALA A 99 24.10 1.24 -6.84
CA ALA A 99 23.16 0.62 -7.78
C ALA A 99 21.68 0.96 -7.50
N VAL A 100 21.32 1.29 -6.25
CA VAL A 100 19.99 1.82 -5.90
C VAL A 100 19.97 3.34 -6.04
N LEU A 101 20.99 4.03 -5.53
CA LEU A 101 21.01 5.48 -5.46
C LEU A 101 21.00 6.15 -6.84
N ASP A 102 21.76 5.64 -7.79
CA ASP A 102 21.93 6.29 -9.10
C ASP A 102 20.65 6.24 -9.96
N PRO A 103 19.92 5.11 -10.08
CA PRO A 103 18.60 5.09 -10.70
C PRO A 103 17.58 5.98 -9.98
N VAL A 104 17.54 5.96 -8.64
CA VAL A 104 16.63 6.81 -7.86
C VAL A 104 16.90 8.30 -8.09
N ARG A 105 18.16 8.71 -8.26
CA ARG A 105 18.50 10.09 -8.64
C ARG A 105 17.93 10.48 -10.01
N ARG A 106 17.91 9.56 -10.98
CA ARG A 106 17.31 9.81 -12.30
C ARG A 106 15.80 9.97 -12.19
N VAL A 107 15.13 9.09 -11.42
CA VAL A 107 13.70 9.22 -11.10
C VAL A 107 13.41 10.58 -10.46
N TRP A 108 14.21 10.98 -9.48
CA TRP A 108 14.05 12.28 -8.81
C TRP A 108 14.26 13.47 -9.74
N GLN A 109 15.24 13.41 -10.64
CA GLN A 109 15.49 14.46 -11.63
C GLN A 109 14.30 14.63 -12.58
N ASP A 110 13.72 13.52 -13.05
CA ASP A 110 12.51 13.53 -13.87
C ASP A 110 11.33 14.13 -13.10
N LEU A 111 11.03 13.63 -11.90
CA LEU A 111 9.96 14.16 -11.04
C LEU A 111 10.10 15.66 -10.78
N ARG A 112 11.32 16.14 -10.51
CA ARG A 112 11.58 17.56 -10.25
C ARG A 112 11.31 18.43 -11.49
N SER A 113 11.46 17.88 -12.69
CA SER A 113 11.07 18.59 -13.91
C SER A 113 9.55 18.78 -14.02
N GLN A 114 8.76 17.99 -13.28
CA GLN A 114 7.30 18.05 -13.21
C GLN A 114 6.78 18.94 -12.05
N ALA A 115 7.65 19.70 -11.36
CA ALA A 115 7.36 20.37 -10.08
C ALA A 115 6.21 21.40 -10.06
N ASN A 116 5.65 21.77 -11.21
CA ASN A 116 4.47 22.64 -11.30
C ASN A 116 3.13 21.88 -11.29
N SER A 117 3.16 20.55 -11.17
CA SER A 117 1.96 19.71 -11.09
C SER A 117 1.46 19.57 -9.64
N SER A 118 0.14 19.43 -9.45
CA SER A 118 -0.46 19.14 -8.14
C SER A 118 -0.23 17.71 -7.66
N MET A 119 0.32 16.85 -8.52
CA MET A 119 0.72 15.47 -8.23
C MET A 119 1.81 15.08 -9.21
N MET A 120 2.95 14.61 -8.69
CA MET A 120 4.05 14.11 -9.50
C MET A 120 3.87 12.60 -9.75
N GLU A 121 4.04 12.16 -10.99
CA GLU A 121 3.95 10.74 -11.37
C GLU A 121 5.35 10.21 -11.69
N ILE A 122 5.67 9.05 -11.12
CA ILE A 122 6.95 8.38 -11.35
C ILE A 122 6.88 7.67 -12.71
N ASP A 123 7.80 7.97 -13.62
CA ASP A 123 7.95 7.22 -14.87
C ASP A 123 8.17 5.71 -14.55
N PRO A 124 7.28 4.82 -15.00
CA PRO A 124 7.36 3.39 -14.69
C PRO A 124 8.63 2.72 -15.22
N ALA A 125 9.15 3.15 -16.38
CA ALA A 125 10.37 2.59 -16.96
C ALA A 125 11.61 3.03 -16.17
N LEU A 126 11.65 4.28 -15.70
CA LEU A 126 12.72 4.74 -14.81
C LEU A 126 12.70 4.01 -13.47
N PHE A 127 11.52 3.82 -12.88
CA PHE A 127 11.40 3.13 -11.59
C PHE A 127 11.66 1.62 -11.69
N ALA A 128 11.26 0.97 -12.80
CA ALA A 128 11.56 -0.43 -13.05
C ALA A 128 13.08 -0.73 -13.12
N ALA A 129 13.92 0.28 -13.36
CA ALA A 129 15.37 0.15 -13.31
C ALA A 129 15.95 0.20 -11.88
N VAL A 130 15.16 0.57 -10.87
CA VAL A 130 15.57 0.56 -9.47
C VAL A 130 15.56 -0.89 -8.96
N PRO A 131 16.64 -1.40 -8.36
CA PRO A 131 16.66 -2.74 -7.79
C PRO A 131 15.59 -2.93 -6.71
N ASP A 132 14.88 -4.06 -6.77
CA ASP A 132 13.95 -4.50 -5.73
C ASP A 132 14.74 -5.10 -4.56
N ILE A 133 15.10 -4.26 -3.58
CA ILE A 133 15.90 -4.63 -2.41
C ILE A 133 15.45 -3.80 -1.19
N SER A 134 15.36 -4.43 -0.02
CA SER A 134 15.03 -3.71 1.22
C SER A 134 16.19 -2.82 1.69
N ILE A 135 15.86 -1.79 2.48
CA ILE A 135 16.85 -0.91 3.12
C ILE A 135 17.76 -1.69 4.07
N ASP A 136 17.24 -2.74 4.72
CA ASP A 136 18.00 -3.61 5.62
C ASP A 136 19.22 -4.21 4.87
N TYR A 137 18.99 -4.85 3.72
CA TYR A 137 20.07 -5.44 2.91
C TYR A 137 20.89 -4.39 2.14
N ALA A 138 20.24 -3.32 1.66
CA ALA A 138 20.92 -2.31 0.86
C ALA A 138 21.92 -1.50 1.70
N VAL A 139 21.58 -1.19 2.95
CA VAL A 139 22.31 -0.26 3.80
C VAL A 139 22.57 -0.82 5.20
N MET A 140 21.52 -1.20 5.94
CA MET A 140 21.64 -1.40 7.40
C MET A 140 22.58 -2.55 7.77
N GLU A 141 22.62 -3.64 7.01
CA GLU A 141 23.54 -4.76 7.26
C GLU A 141 25.00 -4.45 6.93
N LYS A 142 25.25 -3.40 6.14
CA LYS A 142 26.58 -3.05 5.61
C LYS A 142 27.19 -1.84 6.29
N ALA A 143 26.36 -0.93 6.79
CA ALA A 143 26.79 0.32 7.40
C ALA A 143 27.43 0.08 8.76
N GLY A 144 28.57 0.73 9.02
CA GLY A 144 29.32 0.58 10.26
C GLY A 144 28.80 1.42 11.44
N ASN A 145 27.89 2.35 11.16
CA ASN A 145 27.33 3.35 12.08
C ASN A 145 25.85 3.09 12.37
N VAL A 146 25.49 1.83 12.61
CA VAL A 146 24.10 1.43 12.89
C VAL A 146 23.89 1.25 14.39
N ALA A 147 22.82 1.87 14.90
CA ALA A 147 22.43 1.80 16.29
C ALA A 147 21.02 1.23 16.43
N VAL A 148 20.74 0.54 17.52
CA VAL A 148 19.39 0.11 17.88
C VAL A 148 18.97 0.78 19.19
N VAL A 149 17.79 1.38 19.17
CA VAL A 149 17.09 1.84 20.37
C VAL A 149 16.23 0.69 20.88
N ARG A 150 16.55 0.17 22.05
CA ARG A 150 15.75 -0.89 22.69
C ARG A 150 14.47 -0.27 23.26
N GLY A 151 13.38 -0.45 22.52
CA GLY A 151 12.06 0.09 22.85
C GLY A 151 11.38 -0.64 24.01
N ALA A 152 10.84 0.13 24.96
CA ALA A 152 10.01 -0.37 26.05
C ALA A 152 8.49 -0.24 25.76
N PHE A 153 8.12 0.23 24.57
CA PHE A 153 6.74 0.45 24.15
C PHE A 153 6.13 -0.80 23.52
N ASP A 154 4.80 -0.86 23.49
CA ASP A 154 4.09 -1.93 22.79
C ASP A 154 4.17 -1.74 21.27
N TRP A 155 4.43 -2.83 20.57
CA TRP A 155 4.51 -2.85 19.11
C TRP A 155 3.86 -4.12 18.58
N SER A 156 3.22 -3.98 17.44
CA SER A 156 2.66 -5.07 16.66
C SER A 156 2.91 -4.73 15.21
N ASP A 157 3.47 -5.65 14.45
CA ASP A 157 3.53 -5.52 13.01
C ASP A 157 2.10 -5.61 12.47
N VAL A 158 1.56 -4.50 11.97
CA VAL A 158 0.24 -4.47 11.31
C VAL A 158 0.37 -5.03 9.89
N GLY A 159 1.08 -6.15 9.76
CA GLY A 159 1.33 -6.88 8.51
C GLY A 159 0.62 -8.23 8.44
N SER A 160 -0.06 -8.66 9.51
CA SER A 160 -0.78 -9.93 9.57
C SER A 160 -2.25 -9.76 9.98
N TRP A 161 -3.11 -10.62 9.45
CA TRP A 161 -4.51 -10.69 9.88
C TRP A 161 -4.67 -11.08 11.36
N GLN A 162 -3.66 -11.69 11.96
CA GLN A 162 -3.58 -11.92 13.41
C GLN A 162 -3.51 -10.60 14.18
N ALA A 163 -2.65 -9.67 13.74
CA ALA A 163 -2.53 -8.36 14.36
C ALA A 163 -3.83 -7.57 14.23
N VAL A 164 -4.46 -7.60 13.05
CA VAL A 164 -5.77 -6.94 12.81
C VAL A 164 -6.85 -7.56 13.70
N SER A 165 -6.92 -8.88 13.79
CA SER A 165 -7.86 -9.59 14.65
C SER A 165 -7.72 -9.19 16.12
N ALA A 166 -6.49 -9.05 16.62
CA ALA A 166 -6.22 -8.67 18.01
C ALA A 166 -6.71 -7.26 18.38
N LEU A 167 -7.00 -6.40 17.39
CA LEU A 167 -7.57 -5.07 17.61
C LEU A 167 -9.09 -5.09 17.85
N CYS A 168 -9.77 -6.20 17.53
CA CYS A 168 -11.20 -6.37 17.76
C CYS A 168 -11.44 -7.17 19.04
N GLU A 169 -12.31 -6.68 19.92
CA GLU A 169 -12.72 -7.44 21.10
C GLU A 169 -13.41 -8.76 20.70
N PRO A 170 -13.11 -9.88 21.38
CA PRO A 170 -13.76 -11.16 21.12
C PRO A 170 -15.17 -11.20 21.71
N ASP A 171 -16.04 -12.00 21.10
CA ASP A 171 -17.30 -12.42 21.71
C ASP A 171 -17.11 -13.60 22.69
N ALA A 172 -18.21 -14.11 23.24
CA ALA A 172 -18.20 -15.20 24.23
C ALA A 172 -17.57 -16.51 23.72
N GLU A 173 -17.55 -16.72 22.40
CA GLU A 173 -17.00 -17.91 21.75
C GLU A 173 -15.61 -17.64 21.14
N GLY A 174 -14.99 -16.49 21.49
CA GLY A 174 -13.67 -16.10 21.01
C GLY A 174 -13.65 -15.49 19.60
N ASN A 175 -14.81 -15.33 18.95
CA ASN A 175 -14.86 -14.80 17.59
C ASN A 175 -14.66 -13.30 17.58
N ARG A 176 -13.99 -12.82 16.54
CA ARG A 176 -13.63 -11.41 16.34
C ARG A 176 -14.07 -10.98 14.95
N GLY A 177 -14.27 -9.69 14.72
CA GLY A 177 -14.51 -9.24 13.37
C GLY A 177 -15.11 -7.85 13.20
N GLN A 178 -15.15 -7.42 11.94
CA GLN A 178 -15.69 -6.17 11.46
C GLN A 178 -16.69 -6.44 10.32
N GLY A 179 -17.76 -5.66 10.25
CA GLY A 179 -18.80 -5.81 9.23
C GLY A 179 -19.92 -6.76 9.61
N ALA A 180 -20.81 -7.00 8.64
CA ALA A 180 -22.00 -7.83 8.84
C ALA A 180 -21.63 -9.32 8.87
N ARG A 181 -21.89 -9.98 10.00
CA ARG A 181 -21.51 -11.38 10.22
C ARG A 181 -22.60 -12.18 10.93
N VAL A 182 -22.70 -13.46 10.59
CA VAL A 182 -23.54 -14.44 11.27
C VAL A 182 -22.66 -15.60 11.71
N ALA A 183 -22.68 -15.94 12.99
CA ALA A 183 -21.89 -17.02 13.57
C ALA A 183 -22.80 -18.05 14.23
N ILE A 184 -22.79 -19.29 13.72
CA ILE A 184 -23.55 -20.41 14.26
C ILE A 184 -22.55 -21.52 14.59
N SER A 185 -22.44 -21.92 15.85
CA SER A 185 -21.47 -22.93 16.30
C SER A 185 -20.04 -22.65 15.79
N THR A 186 -19.62 -21.38 15.89
CA THR A 186 -18.33 -20.90 15.39
C THR A 186 -17.47 -20.42 16.55
N ARG A 187 -16.17 -20.77 16.55
CA ARG A 187 -15.22 -20.44 17.64
C ARG A 187 -13.90 -19.89 17.12
N ASP A 188 -13.29 -19.00 17.90
CA ASP A 188 -11.94 -18.46 17.66
C ASP A 188 -11.69 -17.99 16.21
N THR A 189 -12.75 -17.52 15.53
CA THR A 189 -12.72 -17.14 14.12
C THR A 189 -12.76 -15.64 13.96
N PHE A 190 -11.91 -15.12 13.08
CA PHE A 190 -11.90 -13.72 12.68
C PHE A 190 -12.61 -13.53 11.34
N VAL A 191 -13.55 -12.58 11.27
CA VAL A 191 -14.25 -12.20 10.04
C VAL A 191 -14.04 -10.71 9.76
N HIS A 192 -13.47 -10.38 8.61
CA HIS A 192 -13.48 -9.02 8.06
C HIS A 192 -14.40 -9.01 6.84
N ALA A 193 -15.53 -8.30 6.95
CA ALA A 193 -16.52 -8.20 5.90
C ALA A 193 -16.72 -6.73 5.52
N GLU A 194 -16.33 -6.37 4.30
CA GLU A 194 -16.49 -4.99 3.81
C GLU A 194 -17.92 -4.76 3.29
N ASP A 195 -18.35 -5.56 2.30
CA ASP A 195 -19.63 -5.37 1.62
C ASP A 195 -20.66 -6.46 1.91
N ARG A 196 -20.24 -7.74 1.97
CA ARG A 196 -21.18 -8.87 2.07
C ARG A 196 -21.41 -9.28 3.51
N VAL A 197 -22.54 -9.96 3.75
CA VAL A 197 -22.74 -10.70 5.00
C VAL A 197 -21.93 -11.99 4.94
N VAL A 198 -21.03 -12.21 5.90
CA VAL A 198 -20.27 -13.46 6.03
C VAL A 198 -20.92 -14.35 7.10
N ALA A 199 -21.40 -15.52 6.68
CA ALA A 199 -21.97 -16.52 7.57
C ALA A 199 -20.98 -17.66 7.83
N THR A 200 -20.81 -18.02 9.10
CA THR A 200 -19.94 -19.12 9.57
C THR A 200 -20.78 -20.13 10.32
N VAL A 201 -20.64 -21.41 9.97
CA VAL A 201 -21.43 -22.51 10.54
C VAL A 201 -20.54 -23.70 10.85
N GLY A 202 -20.37 -24.03 12.13
CA GLY A 202 -19.63 -25.23 12.55
C GLY A 202 -18.13 -25.17 12.27
N VAL A 203 -17.53 -23.98 12.21
CA VAL A 203 -16.12 -23.78 11.89
C VAL A 203 -15.37 -23.16 13.07
N GLU A 204 -14.05 -23.38 13.11
CA GLU A 204 -13.21 -22.81 14.16
C GLU A 204 -11.82 -22.43 13.64
N ASN A 205 -11.17 -21.50 14.35
CA ASN A 205 -9.80 -21.07 14.07
C ASN A 205 -9.56 -20.54 12.64
N LEU A 206 -10.58 -19.94 12.03
CA LEU A 206 -10.48 -19.36 10.69
C LEU A 206 -10.21 -17.85 10.72
N VAL A 207 -9.59 -17.37 9.66
CA VAL A 207 -9.54 -15.97 9.27
C VAL A 207 -10.22 -15.87 7.92
N ILE A 208 -11.33 -15.15 7.88
CA ILE A 208 -12.14 -14.92 6.70
C ILE A 208 -12.11 -13.43 6.40
N VAL A 209 -11.64 -13.09 5.21
CA VAL A 209 -11.53 -11.69 4.76
C VAL A 209 -12.25 -11.60 3.42
N ASP A 210 -13.36 -10.88 3.40
CA ASP A 210 -14.10 -10.51 2.19
C ASP A 210 -13.74 -9.06 1.85
N THR A 211 -12.96 -8.91 0.79
CA THR A 211 -12.69 -7.63 0.15
C THR A 211 -13.38 -7.57 -1.22
N PRO A 212 -13.56 -6.37 -1.79
CA PRO A 212 -14.20 -6.18 -3.08
C PRO A 212 -13.60 -7.00 -4.24
N ASP A 213 -12.32 -7.36 -4.18
CA ASP A 213 -11.52 -8.04 -5.20
C ASP A 213 -11.28 -9.54 -4.93
N ALA A 214 -11.33 -9.99 -3.68
CA ALA A 214 -11.08 -11.39 -3.33
C ALA A 214 -11.68 -11.79 -1.98
N VAL A 215 -11.85 -13.10 -1.80
CA VAL A 215 -12.16 -13.69 -0.48
C VAL A 215 -11.00 -14.58 -0.07
N LEU A 216 -10.42 -14.29 1.10
CA LEU A 216 -9.45 -15.15 1.76
C LEU A 216 -10.15 -15.96 2.85
N VAL A 217 -9.97 -17.28 2.83
CA VAL A 217 -10.32 -18.17 3.94
C VAL A 217 -9.07 -18.96 4.29
N ALA A 218 -8.54 -18.76 5.50
CA ALA A 218 -7.34 -19.44 5.96
C ALA A 218 -7.49 -19.89 7.41
N HIS A 219 -6.89 -21.02 7.76
CA HIS A 219 -6.69 -21.34 9.15
C HIS A 219 -5.70 -20.34 9.78
N ARG A 220 -5.95 -19.93 11.03
CA ARG A 220 -5.17 -18.90 11.74
C ARG A 220 -3.67 -19.23 11.78
N ASP A 221 -3.31 -20.50 11.90
CA ASP A 221 -1.90 -20.95 11.96
C ASP A 221 -1.17 -20.91 10.61
N HIS A 222 -1.89 -20.68 9.52
CA HIS A 222 -1.34 -20.67 8.16
C HIS A 222 -1.32 -19.29 7.51
N LEU A 223 -1.58 -18.21 8.26
CA LEU A 223 -1.61 -16.85 7.72
C LEU A 223 -0.30 -16.41 7.05
N GLN A 224 0.85 -16.90 7.51
CA GLN A 224 2.14 -16.62 6.88
C GLN A 224 2.24 -17.15 5.43
N ARG A 225 1.37 -18.10 5.06
CA ARG A 225 1.31 -18.70 3.72
C ARG A 225 0.44 -17.90 2.76
N VAL A 226 -0.24 -16.83 3.19
CA VAL A 226 -1.03 -15.95 2.29
C VAL A 226 -0.15 -15.37 1.17
N ARG A 227 1.15 -15.15 1.41
CA ARG A 227 2.13 -14.77 0.38
C ARG A 227 2.25 -15.78 -0.78
N GLU A 228 2.00 -17.06 -0.53
CA GLU A 228 2.00 -18.11 -1.55
C GLU A 228 0.80 -17.90 -2.49
N VAL A 229 -0.35 -17.50 -1.95
CA VAL A 229 -1.55 -17.16 -2.76
C VAL A 229 -1.26 -15.98 -3.68
N VAL A 230 -0.63 -14.92 -3.17
CA VAL A 230 -0.26 -13.75 -3.98
C VAL A 230 0.72 -14.15 -5.09
N SER A 231 1.71 -14.99 -4.76
CA SER A 231 2.69 -15.49 -5.74
C SER A 231 2.03 -16.31 -6.85
N GLU A 232 1.07 -17.16 -6.49
CA GLU A 232 0.30 -17.97 -7.43
C GLU A 232 -0.61 -17.11 -8.34
N LEU A 233 -1.31 -16.12 -7.77
CA LEU A 233 -2.10 -15.17 -8.55
C LEU A 233 -1.23 -14.41 -9.56
N LYS A 234 -0.01 -14.02 -9.15
CA LYS A 234 1.00 -13.39 -10.02
C LYS A 234 1.42 -14.32 -11.16
N ALA A 235 1.71 -15.58 -10.85
CA ALA A 235 2.08 -16.58 -11.87
C ALA A 235 0.96 -16.83 -12.88
N ARG A 236 -0.30 -16.77 -12.44
CA ARG A 236 -1.50 -16.90 -13.29
C ARG A 236 -1.85 -15.61 -14.05
N GLY A 237 -1.22 -14.49 -13.74
CA GLY A 237 -1.55 -13.19 -14.31
C GLY A 237 -2.92 -12.64 -13.88
N HIS A 238 -3.50 -13.14 -12.77
CA HIS A 238 -4.85 -12.82 -12.33
C HIS A 238 -4.96 -11.41 -11.72
N ASP A 239 -5.98 -10.62 -12.05
CA ASP A 239 -5.96 -9.19 -11.69
C ASP A 239 -6.12 -8.87 -10.20
N ALA A 240 -6.61 -9.82 -9.39
CA ALA A 240 -6.70 -9.70 -7.93
C ALA A 240 -5.33 -9.45 -7.23
N TYR A 241 -4.17 -9.67 -7.87
CA TYR A 241 -2.88 -9.25 -7.31
C TYR A 241 -2.43 -7.86 -7.79
N LYS A 242 -3.01 -7.33 -8.87
CA LYS A 242 -2.55 -6.12 -9.57
C LYS A 242 -3.36 -4.88 -9.20
N LEU A 243 -4.68 -5.04 -9.09
CA LEU A 243 -5.60 -3.90 -9.04
C LEU A 243 -6.46 -3.98 -7.80
N HIS A 244 -6.29 -3.00 -6.92
CA HIS A 244 -7.36 -2.65 -6.01
C HIS A 244 -8.53 -2.12 -6.86
N ARG A 245 -9.78 -2.51 -6.55
CA ARG A 245 -10.94 -2.10 -7.37
C ARG A 245 -11.05 -0.60 -7.52
N THR A 246 -10.60 0.17 -6.53
CA THR A 246 -10.51 1.62 -6.55
C THR A 246 -9.07 2.08 -6.77
N VAL A 247 -8.87 2.94 -7.76
CA VAL A 247 -7.58 3.48 -8.13
C VAL A 247 -7.61 5.01 -8.00
N ALA A 248 -6.75 5.54 -7.14
CA ALA A 248 -6.61 6.98 -6.93
C ALA A 248 -5.84 7.66 -8.09
N ARG A 249 -6.26 8.88 -8.42
CA ARG A 249 -5.69 9.73 -9.47
C ARG A 249 -5.61 11.19 -8.99
N PRO A 250 -4.78 12.03 -9.62
CA PRO A 250 -4.71 13.45 -9.26
C PRO A 250 -6.09 14.14 -9.25
N TRP A 251 -6.87 13.88 -10.30
CA TRP A 251 -8.23 14.39 -10.50
C TRP A 251 -9.30 13.76 -9.59
N GLY A 252 -9.01 12.68 -8.87
CA GLY A 252 -10.02 11.95 -8.09
C GLY A 252 -9.73 10.46 -8.00
N ALA A 253 -10.67 9.61 -8.39
CA ALA A 253 -10.49 8.16 -8.41
C ALA A 253 -11.45 7.50 -9.39
N PHE A 254 -11.17 6.26 -9.77
CA PHE A 254 -12.18 5.39 -10.37
C PHE A 254 -12.23 4.04 -9.65
N THR A 255 -13.41 3.43 -9.62
CA THR A 255 -13.64 2.08 -9.11
C THR A 255 -14.19 1.21 -10.23
N VAL A 256 -13.56 0.07 -10.53
CA VAL A 256 -14.16 -0.94 -11.43
C VAL A 256 -15.28 -1.67 -10.68
N LEU A 257 -16.51 -1.43 -11.12
CA LEU A 257 -17.70 -2.05 -10.52
C LEU A 257 -17.88 -3.47 -11.04
N GLN A 258 -17.71 -3.67 -12.35
CA GLN A 258 -17.85 -4.96 -13.00
C GLN A 258 -17.08 -4.98 -14.33
N GLU A 259 -16.54 -6.13 -14.71
CA GLU A 259 -15.93 -6.36 -16.01
C GLU A 259 -16.35 -7.76 -16.50
N GLY A 260 -16.54 -7.89 -17.82
CA GLY A 260 -16.92 -9.14 -18.45
C GLY A 260 -16.66 -9.09 -19.95
N PRO A 261 -17.01 -10.17 -20.68
CA PRO A 261 -16.78 -10.24 -22.13
C PRO A 261 -17.46 -9.06 -22.85
N GLY A 262 -16.64 -8.18 -23.43
CA GLY A 262 -17.09 -7.04 -24.22
C GLY A 262 -17.52 -5.79 -23.45
N PHE A 263 -17.39 -5.77 -22.11
CA PHE A 263 -17.80 -4.59 -21.33
C PHE A 263 -16.99 -4.37 -20.04
N LYS A 264 -16.98 -3.12 -19.58
CA LYS A 264 -16.43 -2.70 -18.29
C LYS A 264 -17.24 -1.56 -17.71
N ILE A 265 -17.61 -1.65 -16.44
CA ILE A 265 -18.38 -0.64 -15.71
C ILE A 265 -17.50 -0.02 -14.64
N LYS A 266 -17.45 1.32 -14.61
CA LYS A 266 -16.70 2.07 -13.59
C LYS A 266 -17.57 3.10 -12.91
N ARG A 267 -17.25 3.35 -11.64
CA ARG A 267 -17.62 4.57 -10.92
C ARG A 267 -16.44 5.52 -10.97
N ILE A 268 -16.61 6.71 -11.53
CA ILE A 268 -15.58 7.74 -11.63
C ILE A 268 -15.97 8.88 -10.68
N GLU A 269 -15.05 9.24 -9.80
CA GLU A 269 -15.17 10.36 -8.87
C GLU A 269 -14.15 11.42 -9.25
N VAL A 270 -14.62 12.62 -9.56
CA VAL A 270 -13.78 13.75 -9.97
C VAL A 270 -13.90 14.86 -8.93
N LYS A 271 -12.77 15.25 -8.34
CA LYS A 271 -12.69 16.37 -7.38
C LYS A 271 -13.14 17.67 -8.05
N ALA A 272 -13.57 18.63 -7.24
CA ALA A 272 -13.86 19.99 -7.72
C ALA A 272 -12.66 20.57 -8.49
N GLY A 273 -12.90 21.11 -9.69
CA GLY A 273 -11.87 21.60 -10.60
C GLY A 273 -11.00 20.52 -11.26
N GLY A 274 -11.25 19.24 -10.98
CA GLY A 274 -10.55 18.12 -11.60
C GLY A 274 -11.04 17.85 -13.02
N ALA A 275 -10.17 17.28 -13.85
CA ALA A 275 -10.52 16.84 -15.20
C ALA A 275 -9.76 15.57 -15.56
N LEU A 276 -10.36 14.70 -16.36
CA LEU A 276 -9.63 13.60 -16.97
C LEU A 276 -8.79 14.12 -18.15
N SER A 277 -7.85 13.30 -18.63
CA SER A 277 -7.12 13.61 -19.87
C SER A 277 -8.08 13.71 -21.06
N LEU A 278 -7.79 14.60 -22.01
CA LEU A 278 -8.45 14.58 -23.31
C LEU A 278 -7.94 13.34 -24.03
N GLN A 279 -8.83 12.40 -24.30
CA GLN A 279 -8.45 11.07 -24.72
C GLN A 279 -9.37 10.52 -25.81
N MET A 280 -8.97 9.39 -26.39
CA MET A 280 -9.73 8.64 -27.39
C MET A 280 -9.40 7.16 -27.26
N HIS A 281 -10.37 6.31 -27.57
CA HIS A 281 -10.25 4.86 -27.61
C HIS A 281 -10.57 4.35 -29.02
N ALA A 282 -9.82 3.36 -29.49
CA ALA A 282 -10.02 2.81 -30.84
C ALA A 282 -11.00 1.64 -30.86
N HIS A 283 -11.12 0.91 -29.74
CA HIS A 283 -11.79 -0.39 -29.66
C HIS A 283 -13.10 -0.38 -28.86
N ARG A 284 -13.40 0.73 -28.17
CA ARG A 284 -14.61 0.85 -27.35
C ARG A 284 -15.34 2.17 -27.54
N SER A 285 -16.65 2.11 -27.34
CA SER A 285 -17.51 3.25 -27.05
C SER A 285 -17.82 3.29 -25.56
N GLU A 286 -18.31 4.43 -25.09
CA GLU A 286 -18.63 4.62 -23.68
C GLU A 286 -20.01 5.26 -23.52
N HIS A 287 -20.71 4.88 -22.45
CA HIS A 287 -21.94 5.53 -22.00
C HIS A 287 -21.73 6.04 -20.60
N TRP A 288 -21.96 7.32 -20.39
CA TRP A 288 -21.72 8.01 -19.13
C TRP A 288 -23.04 8.47 -18.52
N VAL A 289 -23.26 8.19 -17.24
CA VAL A 289 -24.42 8.63 -16.46
C VAL A 289 -23.95 9.38 -15.24
N VAL A 290 -24.39 10.62 -15.05
CA VAL A 290 -24.01 11.42 -13.87
C VAL A 290 -24.91 11.04 -12.69
N VAL A 291 -24.28 10.66 -11.57
CA VAL A 291 -24.98 10.23 -10.35
C VAL A 291 -24.99 11.34 -9.29
N SER A 292 -23.99 12.21 -9.28
CA SER A 292 -23.89 13.34 -8.35
C SER A 292 -23.04 14.44 -8.96
N GLY A 293 -23.37 15.71 -8.70
CA GLY A 293 -22.69 16.87 -9.28
C GLY A 293 -23.09 17.16 -10.73
N GLU A 294 -22.29 17.99 -11.40
CA GLU A 294 -22.46 18.37 -12.81
C GLU A 294 -21.19 18.04 -13.59
N ALA A 295 -21.32 17.32 -14.70
CA ALA A 295 -20.22 17.01 -15.59
C ALA A 295 -20.16 18.02 -16.73
N ARG A 296 -18.99 18.64 -16.96
CA ARG A 296 -18.70 19.27 -18.25
C ARG A 296 -18.02 18.25 -19.16
N VAL A 297 -18.65 17.95 -20.28
CA VAL A 297 -18.23 16.90 -21.21
C VAL A 297 -17.75 17.53 -22.51
N THR A 298 -16.53 17.19 -22.92
CA THR A 298 -16.09 17.34 -24.31
C THR A 298 -16.36 16.04 -25.06
N ASN A 299 -17.06 16.10 -26.19
CA ASN A 299 -17.35 14.96 -27.07
C ASN A 299 -17.22 15.40 -28.53
N GLY A 300 -16.06 15.09 -29.12
CA GLY A 300 -15.64 15.62 -30.42
C GLY A 300 -15.44 17.13 -30.35
N GLU A 301 -16.19 17.87 -31.15
CA GLU A 301 -16.16 19.35 -31.21
C GLU A 301 -17.13 20.01 -30.22
N ARG A 302 -17.98 19.23 -29.54
CA ARG A 302 -19.01 19.76 -28.65
C ARG A 302 -18.51 19.76 -27.21
N VAL A 303 -18.79 20.85 -26.50
CA VAL A 303 -18.61 20.97 -25.05
C VAL A 303 -19.95 21.35 -24.42
N TYR A 304 -20.44 20.56 -23.48
CA TYR A 304 -21.75 20.78 -22.84
C TYR A 304 -21.79 20.18 -21.43
N SER A 305 -22.76 20.64 -20.62
CA SER A 305 -23.00 20.10 -19.29
C SER A 305 -23.95 18.90 -19.32
N VAL A 306 -23.74 17.93 -18.43
CA VAL A 306 -24.61 16.78 -18.17
C VAL A 306 -24.94 16.79 -16.68
N GLN A 307 -26.23 16.87 -16.35
CA GLN A 307 -26.73 16.97 -14.99
C GLN A 307 -26.96 15.59 -14.36
N VAL A 308 -27.22 15.57 -13.04
CA VAL A 308 -27.59 14.36 -12.31
C VAL A 308 -28.75 13.65 -13.02
N ASN A 309 -28.61 12.34 -13.19
CA ASN A 309 -29.55 11.44 -13.87
C ASN A 309 -29.67 11.66 -15.39
N GLU A 310 -28.88 12.57 -15.97
CA GLU A 310 -28.68 12.66 -17.42
C GLU A 310 -27.51 11.77 -17.87
N SER A 311 -27.41 11.55 -19.17
CA SER A 311 -26.38 10.70 -19.74
C SER A 311 -25.85 11.21 -21.08
N THR A 312 -24.68 10.74 -21.45
CA THR A 312 -24.08 10.98 -22.77
C THR A 312 -23.42 9.72 -23.31
N PHE A 313 -23.41 9.61 -24.64
CA PHE A 313 -22.75 8.53 -25.37
C PHE A 313 -21.49 9.08 -26.05
N ILE A 314 -20.36 8.41 -25.83
CA ILE A 314 -19.07 8.69 -26.43
C ILE A 314 -18.81 7.66 -27.54
N PRO A 315 -18.85 8.05 -28.82
CA PRO A 315 -18.61 7.13 -29.92
C PRO A 315 -17.14 6.67 -30.00
N LEU A 316 -16.90 5.53 -30.66
CA LEU A 316 -15.55 5.06 -30.95
C LEU A 316 -14.75 6.14 -31.69
N LYS A 317 -13.43 6.17 -31.44
CA LYS A 317 -12.49 7.08 -32.12
C LYS A 317 -12.85 8.57 -31.99
N THR A 318 -13.65 8.91 -30.98
CA THR A 318 -14.02 10.31 -30.69
C THR A 318 -13.19 10.83 -29.54
N ARG A 319 -12.60 12.02 -29.72
CA ARG A 319 -11.89 12.71 -28.64
C ARG A 319 -12.90 13.15 -27.59
N HIS A 320 -12.63 12.85 -26.34
CA HIS A 320 -13.54 13.17 -25.25
C HIS A 320 -12.80 13.47 -23.95
N ARG A 321 -13.47 14.21 -23.06
CA ARG A 321 -12.98 14.58 -21.74
C ARG A 321 -14.14 14.75 -20.77
N LEU A 322 -13.98 14.23 -19.55
CA LEU A 322 -14.84 14.51 -18.41
C LEU A 322 -14.17 15.55 -17.51
N GLU A 323 -14.90 16.59 -17.15
CA GLU A 323 -14.43 17.66 -16.26
C GLU A 323 -15.46 17.95 -15.17
N ASN A 324 -14.99 18.22 -13.96
CA ASN A 324 -15.80 18.76 -12.88
C ASN A 324 -15.49 20.25 -12.75
N ALA A 325 -16.32 21.10 -13.37
CA ALA A 325 -16.22 22.54 -13.26
C ALA A 325 -16.92 23.10 -12.00
N GLY A 326 -17.57 22.24 -11.21
CA GLY A 326 -18.29 22.60 -9.99
C GLY A 326 -17.41 22.66 -8.74
N ALA A 327 -18.02 23.09 -7.63
CA ALA A 327 -17.39 23.17 -6.31
C ALA A 327 -17.52 21.86 -5.50
N ASP A 328 -18.48 21.01 -5.84
CA ASP A 328 -18.73 19.73 -5.18
C ASP A 328 -18.12 18.55 -5.97
N PRO A 329 -17.86 17.40 -5.34
CA PRO A 329 -17.41 16.20 -6.05
C PRO A 329 -18.43 15.74 -7.11
N LEU A 330 -17.91 15.39 -8.29
CA LEU A 330 -18.68 14.80 -9.39
C LEU A 330 -18.55 13.28 -9.32
N VAL A 331 -19.67 12.57 -9.39
CA VAL A 331 -19.72 11.10 -9.48
C VAL A 331 -20.44 10.69 -10.74
N MET A 332 -19.80 9.84 -11.54
CA MET A 332 -20.32 9.33 -12.81
C MET A 332 -20.18 7.81 -12.89
N ILE A 333 -21.14 7.14 -13.54
CA ILE A 333 -21.02 5.75 -13.94
C ILE A 333 -20.67 5.71 -15.42
N GLU A 334 -19.57 5.03 -15.75
CA GLU A 334 -19.10 4.78 -17.10
C GLU A 334 -19.37 3.32 -17.45
N VAL A 335 -20.01 3.08 -18.60
CA VAL A 335 -20.17 1.77 -19.22
C VAL A 335 -19.37 1.76 -20.51
N GLN A 336 -18.29 1.01 -20.54
CA GLN A 336 -17.47 0.77 -21.72
C GLN A 336 -17.99 -0.47 -22.47
N CYS A 337 -18.16 -0.36 -23.78
CA CYS A 337 -18.58 -1.47 -24.65
C CYS A 337 -17.66 -1.54 -25.87
N GLY A 338 -17.06 -2.72 -26.13
CA GLY A 338 -16.11 -2.91 -27.22
C GLY A 338 -15.50 -4.31 -27.27
N ASP A 339 -14.79 -4.63 -28.34
CA ASP A 339 -14.02 -5.88 -28.45
C ASP A 339 -12.80 -5.88 -27.51
N TYR A 340 -12.35 -4.70 -27.11
CA TYR A 340 -11.28 -4.49 -26.15
C TYR A 340 -11.55 -3.31 -25.20
N VAL A 341 -11.41 -3.53 -23.89
CA VAL A 341 -11.70 -2.55 -22.82
C VAL A 341 -10.50 -2.31 -21.89
N GLY A 342 -9.28 -2.54 -22.39
CA GLY A 342 -8.03 -2.29 -21.65
C GLY A 342 -7.69 -0.79 -21.50
N GLU A 343 -6.96 -0.45 -20.45
CA GLU A 343 -6.49 0.94 -20.18
C GLU A 343 -5.34 1.39 -21.12
N ASP A 344 -4.75 0.47 -21.84
CA ASP A 344 -3.70 0.67 -22.86
C ASP A 344 -4.26 1.08 -24.23
N ASP A 345 -5.58 0.97 -24.47
CA ASP A 345 -6.27 1.58 -25.62
C ASP A 345 -6.47 3.10 -25.47
N ILE A 346 -5.93 3.70 -24.40
CA ILE A 346 -6.08 5.13 -24.13
C ILE A 346 -5.01 5.93 -24.88
N VAL A 347 -5.42 6.63 -25.93
CA VAL A 347 -4.60 7.66 -26.59
C VAL A 347 -4.90 9.01 -25.94
N ARG A 348 -3.88 9.66 -25.36
CA ARG A 348 -4.01 10.96 -24.67
C ARG A 348 -3.48 12.09 -25.55
N PHE A 349 -4.22 13.19 -25.60
CA PHE A 349 -3.88 14.38 -26.40
C PHE A 349 -3.54 15.60 -25.56
N ASP A 350 -4.18 15.74 -24.39
CA ASP A 350 -3.93 16.83 -23.46
C ASP A 350 -4.19 16.33 -22.03
N ASP A 351 -3.26 16.59 -21.11
CA ASP A 351 -3.34 16.14 -19.73
C ASP A 351 -2.63 17.13 -18.80
N GLN A 352 -3.39 17.72 -17.87
CA GLN A 352 -2.88 18.68 -16.90
C GLN A 352 -2.03 18.05 -15.77
N TYR A 353 -1.83 16.73 -15.81
CA TYR A 353 -1.07 15.97 -14.81
C TYR A 353 0.20 15.33 -15.37
N GLY A 354 0.66 15.75 -16.55
CA GLY A 354 1.99 15.40 -17.05
C GLY A 354 2.10 14.03 -17.71
N ARG A 355 1.00 13.33 -18.00
CA ARG A 355 1.02 12.03 -18.70
C ARG A 355 1.22 12.15 -20.21
N VAL A 356 1.28 13.38 -20.72
CA VAL A 356 1.64 13.70 -22.11
C VAL A 356 2.70 14.79 -22.09
N LYS A 357 3.75 14.65 -22.90
CA LYS A 357 4.73 15.73 -23.08
C LYS A 357 4.05 16.88 -23.83
N ALA A 358 4.18 18.09 -23.28
CA ALA A 358 3.66 19.32 -23.89
C ALA A 358 4.24 19.58 -25.29
#